data_AF-A0A1G1CF60-F1
#
_entry.id   AF-A0A1G1CF60-F1
#
_cell.length_a   1.000
_cell.length_b   1.000
_cell.length_c   1.000
_cell.angle_alpha   90.00
_cell.angle_beta   90.00
_cell.angle_gamma   90.00
#
_symmetry.space_group_name_H-M   'P 1'
#
loop_
_entity.id
_entity.type
_entity.pdbx_description
1 polymer ?
#
loop_
_entity_poly.entity_id
_entity_poly.type
_entity_poly.pdbx_seq_one_letter_code
_entity_poly.pdbx_strand_id
1 'polypeptide(L)'
;MTDERQRLMAWRPGAPGYARNDIILAVGLQCRDRRFGVAEALAWLGIPDKATGNSAGGHLAYYFDGDAETVAMFDVAAGKVVDFGTMARFRDNAERADRPGGKRVFFNILDEMESFDESKFR
;
A
#
# COMPACT_ATOMS: atom_id res chain seq x y z
N MET A 1 -2.63 -1.65 24.47
CA MET A 1 -2.36 -2.09 23.08
C MET A 1 -1.22 -3.08 23.13
N THR A 2 -1.48 -4.38 23.24
CA THR A 2 -0.37 -5.31 23.55
C THR A 2 -0.43 -6.60 22.74
N ASP A 3 -1.50 -7.38 22.76
CA ASP A 3 -1.39 -8.76 22.24
C ASP A 3 -1.48 -8.84 20.71
N GLU A 4 -2.45 -8.13 20.11
CA GLU A 4 -2.66 -8.18 18.66
C GLU A 4 -1.52 -7.51 17.88
N ARG A 5 -1.07 -6.34 18.35
CA ARG A 5 0.10 -5.68 17.74
C ARG A 5 1.35 -6.55 17.86
N GLN A 6 1.57 -7.20 19.01
CA GLN A 6 2.72 -8.10 19.19
C GLN A 6 2.62 -9.32 18.26
N ARG A 7 1.43 -9.93 18.13
CA ARG A 7 1.16 -11.01 17.18
C ARG A 7 1.54 -10.58 15.75
N LEU A 8 1.04 -9.45 15.29
CA LEU A 8 1.33 -8.92 13.95
C LEU A 8 2.81 -8.57 13.75
N MET A 9 3.48 -7.99 14.75
CA MET A 9 4.92 -7.68 14.67
C MET A 9 5.81 -8.93 14.69
N ALA A 10 5.33 -10.04 15.25
CA ALA A 10 6.03 -11.33 15.24
C ALA A 10 5.88 -12.08 13.90
N TRP A 11 4.90 -11.72 13.08
CA TRP A 11 4.63 -12.37 11.79
C TRP A 11 5.85 -12.32 10.85
N ARG A 12 6.07 -13.41 10.11
CA ARG A 12 7.07 -13.54 9.06
C ARG A 12 6.47 -14.32 7.88
N PRO A 13 7.00 -14.17 6.65
CA PRO A 13 6.54 -14.96 5.51
C PRO A 13 6.49 -16.46 5.82
N GLY A 14 5.38 -17.11 5.49
CA GLY A 14 5.14 -18.53 5.77
C GLY A 14 4.59 -18.85 7.17
N ALA A 15 4.42 -17.86 8.05
CA ALA A 15 3.79 -18.08 9.36
C ALA A 15 2.30 -18.47 9.19
N PRO A 16 1.85 -19.61 9.78
CA PRO A 16 0.47 -20.06 9.65
C PRO A 16 -0.47 -19.24 10.56
N GLY A 17 -1.78 -19.26 10.25
CA GLY A 17 -2.81 -18.67 11.11
C GLY A 17 -3.00 -17.15 10.98
N TYR A 18 -2.56 -16.56 9.87
CA TYR A 18 -2.76 -15.14 9.55
C TYR A 18 -3.63 -15.03 8.31
N ALA A 19 -4.73 -14.30 8.43
CA ALA A 19 -5.52 -13.95 7.26
C ALA A 19 -4.77 -12.91 6.41
N ARG A 20 -5.17 -12.76 5.15
CA ARG A 20 -4.62 -11.75 4.24
C ARG A 20 -4.51 -10.36 4.88
N ASN A 21 -5.59 -9.88 5.51
CA ASN A 21 -5.62 -8.55 6.12
C ASN A 21 -4.64 -8.44 7.30
N ASP A 22 -4.43 -9.53 8.04
CA ASP A 22 -3.40 -9.59 9.08
C ASP A 22 -2.00 -9.46 8.48
N ILE A 23 -1.76 -10.10 7.33
CA ILE A 23 -0.47 -10.01 6.62
C ILE A 23 -0.20 -8.57 6.19
N ILE A 24 -1.20 -7.87 5.63
CA ILE A 24 -1.10 -6.45 5.26
C ILE A 24 -0.71 -5.60 6.46
N LEU A 25 -1.46 -5.75 7.55
CA LEU A 25 -1.23 -5.03 8.79
C LEU A 25 0.17 -5.35 9.36
N ALA A 26 0.56 -6.61 9.38
CA ALA A 26 1.86 -7.06 9.87
C ALA A 26 3.02 -6.48 9.06
N VAL A 27 2.94 -6.54 7.73
CA VAL A 27 3.98 -5.97 6.85
C VAL A 27 4.00 -4.46 6.99
N GLY A 28 2.86 -3.78 6.94
CA GLY A 28 2.78 -2.34 7.08
C GLY A 28 3.36 -1.84 8.42
N LEU A 29 3.00 -2.50 9.53
CA LEU A 29 3.55 -2.20 10.84
C LEU A 29 5.07 -2.40 10.90
N GLN A 30 5.57 -3.48 10.30
CA GLN A 30 7.01 -3.74 10.23
C GLN A 30 7.74 -2.78 9.30
N CYS A 31 7.14 -2.35 8.19
CA CYS A 31 7.69 -1.30 7.33
C CYS A 31 7.83 0.01 8.11
N ARG A 32 6.80 0.41 8.85
CA ARG A 32 6.82 1.65 9.64
C ARG A 32 7.90 1.63 10.73
N ASP A 33 8.13 0.46 11.35
CA ASP A 33 9.09 0.27 12.44
C ASP A 33 10.53 0.07 11.94
N ARG A 34 10.72 -0.83 10.95
CA ARG A 34 12.02 -1.31 10.47
C ARG A 34 12.49 -0.64 9.18
N ARG A 35 11.63 0.17 8.53
CA ARG A 35 11.90 0.89 7.27
C ARG A 35 12.36 -0.05 6.15
N PHE A 36 11.53 -1.05 5.85
CA PHE A 36 11.75 -1.96 4.71
C PHE A 36 11.85 -1.18 3.40
N GLY A 37 12.75 -1.64 2.53
CA GLY A 37 12.71 -1.21 1.13
C GLY A 37 11.45 -1.73 0.44
N VAL A 38 11.03 -1.08 -0.64
CA VAL A 38 9.85 -1.53 -1.40
C VAL A 38 9.93 -3.00 -1.82
N ALA A 39 11.08 -3.43 -2.36
CA ALA A 39 11.27 -4.81 -2.79
C ALA A 39 11.14 -5.82 -1.64
N GLU A 40 11.66 -5.47 -0.45
CA GLU A 40 11.56 -6.29 0.75
C GLU A 40 10.10 -6.37 1.23
N ALA A 41 9.38 -5.25 1.28
CA ALA A 41 7.97 -5.23 1.66
C ALA A 41 7.12 -6.09 0.71
N LEU A 42 7.35 -6.00 -0.60
CA LEU A 42 6.67 -6.82 -1.59
C LEU A 42 6.99 -8.31 -1.44
N ALA A 43 8.27 -8.66 -1.24
CA ALA A 43 8.66 -10.04 -0.99
C ALA A 43 7.98 -10.63 0.25
N TRP A 44 7.70 -9.80 1.26
CA TRP A 44 6.95 -10.23 2.43
C TRP A 44 5.45 -10.38 2.15
N LEU A 45 4.84 -9.46 1.40
CA LEU A 45 3.41 -9.55 1.04
C LEU A 45 3.10 -10.73 0.11
N GLY A 46 4.07 -11.14 -0.71
CA GLY A 46 3.93 -12.19 -1.71
C GLY A 46 3.71 -11.64 -3.11
N ILE A 47 3.10 -12.47 -3.98
CA ILE A 47 2.80 -12.10 -5.36
C ILE A 47 1.41 -11.43 -5.40
N PRO A 48 1.30 -10.18 -5.89
CA PRO A 48 0.01 -9.54 -6.10
C PRO A 48 -0.67 -10.02 -7.39
N ASP A 49 -1.97 -9.80 -7.51
CA ASP A 49 -2.67 -9.83 -8.81
C ASP A 49 -2.13 -8.73 -9.73
N LYS A 50 -1.90 -7.57 -9.13
CA LYS A 50 -1.46 -6.34 -9.78
C LYS A 50 -0.75 -5.46 -8.76
N ALA A 51 0.23 -4.69 -9.21
CA ALA A 51 0.73 -3.54 -8.46
C ALA A 51 0.74 -2.32 -9.38
N THR A 52 0.41 -1.15 -8.83
CA THR A 52 0.53 0.14 -9.51
C THR A 52 1.26 1.13 -8.61
N GLY A 53 1.83 2.17 -9.21
CA GLY A 53 2.60 3.14 -8.46
C GLY A 53 2.52 4.55 -9.03
N ASN A 54 2.75 5.52 -8.14
CA ASN A 54 3.06 6.89 -8.45
C ASN A 54 4.33 7.25 -7.67
N SER A 55 5.50 7.05 -8.29
CA SER A 55 6.79 7.30 -7.63
C SER A 55 7.02 8.79 -7.34
N ALA A 56 6.51 9.68 -8.20
CA ALA A 56 6.60 11.12 -7.99
C ALA A 56 5.82 11.58 -6.75
N GLY A 57 4.68 10.93 -6.47
CA GLY A 57 3.91 11.11 -5.25
C GLY A 57 4.36 10.25 -4.06
N GLY A 58 5.22 9.26 -4.28
CA GLY A 58 5.65 8.32 -3.25
C GLY A 58 4.56 7.33 -2.84
N HIS A 59 3.75 6.83 -3.77
CA HIS A 59 2.66 5.90 -3.46
C HIS A 59 2.76 4.60 -4.26
N LEU A 60 2.49 3.48 -3.59
CA LEU A 60 2.43 2.14 -4.15
C LEU A 60 1.10 1.50 -3.76
N ALA A 61 0.34 1.03 -4.75
CA ALA A 61 -0.89 0.27 -4.56
C ALA A 61 -0.64 -1.21 -4.86
N TYR A 62 -0.95 -2.07 -3.90
CA TYR A 62 -0.81 -3.52 -3.97
C TYR A 62 -2.18 -4.20 -3.96
N TYR A 63 -2.49 -4.89 -5.06
CA TYR A 63 -3.77 -5.57 -5.26
C TYR A 63 -3.60 -7.04 -4.89
N PHE A 64 -4.32 -7.47 -3.87
CA PHE A 64 -4.32 -8.87 -3.46
C PHE A 64 -5.24 -9.71 -4.32
N ASP A 65 -4.85 -10.98 -4.47
CA ASP A 65 -5.69 -12.00 -5.07
C ASP A 65 -7.05 -12.09 -4.36
N GLY A 66 -8.10 -12.01 -5.18
CA GLY A 66 -9.49 -12.14 -4.78
C GLY A 66 -10.07 -10.98 -3.96
N ASP A 67 -9.36 -9.86 -3.75
CA ASP A 67 -9.95 -8.67 -3.10
C ASP A 67 -10.46 -7.66 -4.12
N ALA A 68 -11.75 -7.73 -4.43
CA ALA A 68 -12.37 -6.79 -5.37
C ALA A 68 -12.59 -5.40 -4.77
N GLU A 69 -12.71 -5.25 -3.45
CA GLU A 69 -13.21 -4.00 -2.86
C GLU A 69 -12.11 -3.02 -2.48
N THR A 70 -10.98 -3.54 -2.00
CA THR A 70 -9.91 -2.73 -1.43
C THR A 70 -8.54 -3.05 -2.01
N VAL A 71 -7.63 -2.10 -1.88
CA VAL A 71 -6.21 -2.22 -2.23
C VAL A 71 -5.38 -1.78 -1.03
N ALA A 72 -4.24 -2.43 -0.77
CA ALA A 72 -3.30 -1.89 0.19
C ALA A 72 -2.52 -0.74 -0.47
N MET A 73 -2.44 0.36 0.26
CA MET A 73 -1.68 1.53 -0.13
C MET A 73 -0.48 1.64 0.78
N PHE A 74 0.69 1.88 0.19
CA PHE A 74 1.95 2.08 0.87
C PHE A 74 2.50 3.44 0.48
N ASP A 75 2.88 4.22 1.48
CA ASP A 75 3.62 5.46 1.28
C ASP A 75 5.11 5.14 1.29
N VAL A 76 5.82 5.67 0.30
CA VAL A 76 7.23 5.42 0.05
C VAL A 76 8.00 6.73 0.08
N ALA A 77 9.02 6.79 0.93
CA ALA A 77 9.95 7.92 0.98
C ALA A 77 11.39 7.39 1.00
N ALA A 78 12.24 7.96 0.14
CA ALA A 78 13.64 7.53 -0.03
C ALA A 78 13.79 6.00 -0.22
N GLY A 79 12.92 5.42 -1.04
CA GLY A 79 12.85 3.98 -1.34
C GLY A 79 12.41 3.08 -0.19
N LYS A 80 11.96 3.66 0.93
CA LYS A 80 11.47 2.94 2.11
C LYS A 80 9.97 3.10 2.25
N VAL A 81 9.27 2.02 2.62
CA VAL A 81 7.87 2.10 3.01
C VAL A 81 7.78 2.76 4.38
N VAL A 82 7.13 3.91 4.45
CA VAL A 82 7.07 4.75 5.65
C VAL A 82 5.71 4.75 6.33
N ASP A 83 4.65 4.50 5.58
CA ASP A 83 3.30 4.33 6.11
C ASP A 83 2.47 3.40 5.21
N PHE A 84 1.29 3.02 5.69
CA PHE A 84 0.41 2.11 4.97
C PHE A 84 -1.06 2.33 5.35
N GLY A 85 -1.94 1.90 4.46
CA GLY A 85 -3.38 1.93 4.67
C GLY A 85 -4.10 1.07 3.65
N THR A 86 -5.42 1.20 3.64
CA THR A 86 -6.29 0.55 2.64
C THR A 86 -7.11 1.61 1.92
N MET A 87 -7.34 1.41 0.63
CA MET A 87 -8.12 2.31 -0.20
C MET A 87 -9.19 1.53 -0.96
N ALA A 88 -10.33 2.17 -1.22
CA ALA A 88 -11.39 1.55 -2.00
C ALA A 88 -11.08 1.60 -3.50
N ARG A 89 -11.37 0.50 -4.21
CA ARG A 89 -11.00 0.33 -5.62
C ARG A 89 -11.91 1.03 -6.64
N PHE A 90 -13.20 1.18 -6.32
CA PHE A 90 -14.24 1.56 -7.32
C PHE A 90 -15.01 2.84 -6.99
N ARG A 91 -14.44 3.71 -6.15
CA ARG A 91 -15.05 4.99 -5.80
C ARG A 91 -13.99 6.06 -5.72
N ASP A 92 -14.43 7.30 -5.87
CA ASP A 92 -13.57 8.45 -5.66
C ASP A 92 -12.99 8.40 -4.24
N ASN A 93 -11.68 8.59 -4.17
CA ASN A 93 -10.88 8.49 -2.95
C ASN A 93 -9.84 9.62 -2.84
N ALA A 94 -9.83 10.53 -3.82
CA ALA A 94 -9.01 11.72 -3.83
C ALA A 94 -9.82 12.94 -4.30
N GLU A 95 -9.36 14.12 -3.88
CA GLU A 95 -9.93 15.41 -4.24
C GLU A 95 -8.81 16.35 -4.70
N ARG A 96 -9.04 17.08 -5.80
CA ARG A 96 -8.18 18.19 -6.21
C ARG A 96 -8.99 19.43 -6.57
N ALA A 97 -8.38 20.59 -6.37
CA ALA A 97 -8.92 21.85 -6.85
C ALA A 97 -8.59 22.03 -8.33
N ASP A 98 -9.61 22.16 -9.17
CA ASP A 98 -9.44 22.57 -10.56
C ASP A 98 -9.05 24.06 -10.61
N ARG A 99 -7.89 24.38 -11.20
CA ARG A 99 -7.40 25.76 -11.33
C ARG A 99 -7.60 26.27 -12.77
N PRO A 100 -7.97 27.56 -12.96
CA PRO A 100 -8.47 28.55 -12.01
C PRO A 100 -10.00 28.66 -12.10
N GLY A 101 -10.69 28.18 -11.07
CA GLY A 101 -12.16 28.26 -10.95
C GLY A 101 -12.72 27.73 -9.63
N GLY A 102 -11.90 27.03 -8.83
CA GLY A 102 -12.26 26.62 -7.46
C GLY A 102 -13.23 25.45 -7.39
N LYS A 103 -13.54 24.81 -8.52
CA LYS A 103 -14.35 23.60 -8.56
C LYS A 103 -13.53 22.43 -8.00
N ARG A 104 -14.09 21.76 -7.00
CA ARG A 104 -13.54 20.52 -6.46
C ARG A 104 -13.84 19.37 -7.42
N VAL A 105 -12.83 18.59 -7.75
CA VAL A 105 -12.95 17.38 -8.57
C VAL A 105 -12.62 16.20 -7.68
N PHE A 106 -13.58 15.29 -7.55
CA PHE A 106 -13.40 13.99 -6.92
C PHE A 106 -13.03 12.98 -7.99
N PHE A 107 -12.10 12.11 -7.68
CA PHE A 107 -11.60 11.09 -8.60
C PHE A 107 -11.00 9.92 -7.82
N ASN A 108 -10.75 8.82 -8.53
CA ASN A 108 -10.05 7.67 -8.00
C ASN A 108 -8.56 7.79 -8.34
N ILE A 109 -7.70 7.93 -7.34
CA ILE A 109 -6.25 8.08 -7.53
C ILE A 109 -5.63 6.85 -8.19
N LEU A 110 -6.23 5.67 -8.04
CA LEU A 110 -5.73 4.43 -8.63
C LEU A 110 -5.78 4.45 -10.16
N ASP A 111 -6.70 5.22 -10.74
CA ASP A 111 -6.84 5.38 -12.19
C ASP A 111 -5.73 6.28 -12.78
N GLU A 112 -5.06 7.07 -11.94
CA GLU A 112 -3.93 7.92 -12.31
C GLU A 112 -2.57 7.27 -12.04
N MET A 113 -2.56 6.06 -11.47
CA MET A 113 -1.31 5.34 -11.18
C MET A 113 -0.80 4.57 -12.41
N GLU A 114 0.51 4.47 -12.49
CA GLU A 114 1.20 3.73 -13.53
C GLU A 114 1.36 2.25 -13.17
N SER A 115 1.67 1.41 -14.15
CA SER A 115 2.13 0.04 -13.84
C SER A 115 3.36 0.10 -12.94
N PHE A 116 3.42 -0.78 -11.94
CA PHE A 116 4.51 -0.78 -10.98
C PHE A 116 5.86 -1.02 -11.67
N ASP A 117 6.81 -0.14 -11.37
CA ASP A 117 8.22 -0.24 -11.75
C ASP A 117 9.07 0.01 -10.51
N GLU A 118 9.63 -1.06 -9.97
CA GLU A 118 10.45 -1.02 -8.75
C GLU A 118 11.62 -0.04 -8.88
N SER A 119 12.19 0.13 -10.07
CA SER A 119 13.35 1.00 -10.29
C SER A 119 13.03 2.48 -10.01
N LYS A 120 11.77 2.88 -10.11
CA LYS A 120 11.30 4.24 -9.80
C LYS A 120 11.16 4.50 -8.29
N PHE A 121 11.28 3.47 -7.46
CA PHE A 121 11.15 3.53 -6.00
C PHE A 121 12.46 3.17 -5.27
N ARG A 122 13.61 3.28 -5.94
CA ARG A 122 14.93 3.01 -5.37
C ARG A 122 15.65 4.29 -4.96
#